data_AF-A0A661KZZ9-F1
#
_entry.id   AF-A0A661KZZ9-F1
#
_cell.length_a   1.000
_cell.length_b   1.000
_cell.length_c   1.000
_cell.angle_alpha   90.00
_cell.angle_beta   90.00
_cell.angle_gamma   90.00
#
_symmetry.space_group_name_H-M   'P 1'
#
loop_
_entity.id
_entity.type
_entity.pdbx_description
1 polymer ?
#
loop_
_entity_poly.entity_id
_entity_poly.type
_entity_poly.pdbx_seq_one_letter_code
_entity_poly.pdbx_strand_id
1 'polypeptide(L)' 'LTPEAFTPIITRLIEESEKAGCGARFTGAGGGGAVWALGEIDTIQRLREIWAYILKGAKGGGILECNVDPIGVRVLL' A
#
# COMPACT_ATOMS: atom_id res chain seq x y z
N LEU A 1 -15.99 -0.18 3.31
CA LEU A 1 -14.71 0.10 4.01
C LEU A 1 -14.97 -0.02 5.50
N THR A 2 -14.04 -0.56 6.30
CA THR A 2 -14.16 -0.64 7.77
C THR A 2 -13.51 0.61 8.37
N PRO A 3 -14.26 1.68 8.69
CA PRO A 3 -13.69 3.02 8.91
C PRO A 3 -12.81 3.09 10.17
N GLU A 4 -13.09 2.24 11.16
CA GLU A 4 -12.37 2.15 12.43
C GLU A 4 -10.93 1.64 12.29
N ALA A 5 -10.57 1.06 11.13
CA ALA A 5 -9.24 0.50 10.87
C ALA A 5 -8.21 1.53 10.37
N PHE A 6 -8.63 2.76 10.06
CA PHE A 6 -7.81 3.73 9.35
C PHE A 6 -7.03 4.64 10.30
N THR A 7 -5.72 4.66 10.13
CA THR A 7 -4.86 5.72 10.70
C THR A 7 -4.83 6.91 9.75
N PRO A 8 -4.46 8.13 10.21
CA PRO A 8 -4.37 9.30 9.33
C PRO A 8 -3.46 9.08 8.10
N ILE A 9 -2.39 8.31 8.25
CA ILE A 9 -1.51 7.98 7.12
C ILE A 9 -2.18 7.02 6.12
N ILE A 10 -2.91 6.01 6.59
CA ILE A 10 -3.65 5.09 5.71
C ILE A 10 -4.74 5.84 4.94
N THR A 11 -5.48 6.72 5.61
CA THR A 11 -6.48 7.59 4.95
C THR A 11 -5.83 8.39 3.84
N ARG A 12 -4.70 9.05 4.11
CA ARG A 12 -3.99 9.85 3.12
C ARG A 12 -3.49 9.01 1.94
N LEU A 13 -2.96 7.81 2.18
CA LEU A 13 -2.51 6.91 1.12
C LEU A 13 -3.67 6.51 0.20
N ILE A 14 -4.85 6.22 0.75
CA ILE A 14 -6.03 5.85 -0.01
C ILE A 14 -6.55 7.04 -0.84
N GLU A 15 -6.70 8.22 -0.23
CA GLU A 15 -7.15 9.42 -0.92
C GLU A 15 -6.24 9.80 -2.10
N GLU A 16 -4.91 9.73 -1.92
CA GLU A 16 -3.96 10.03 -2.98
C GLU A 16 -3.95 8.95 -4.09
N SER A 17 -4.33 7.72 -3.76
CA SER A 17 -4.53 6.67 -4.76
C SER A 17 -5.73 6.97 -5.64
N GLU A 18 -6.87 7.33 -5.03
CA GLU A 18 -8.09 7.67 -5.76
C GLU A 18 -7.88 8.90 -6.65
N LYS A 19 -7.17 9.94 -6.15
CA LYS A 19 -6.79 11.12 -6.94
C LYS A 19 -5.87 10.78 -8.11
N ALA A 20 -5.01 9.78 -7.96
CA ALA A 20 -4.14 9.28 -9.01
C ALA A 20 -4.85 8.34 -10.00
N GLY A 21 -6.14 8.05 -9.82
CA GLY A 21 -6.89 7.12 -10.65
C GLY A 21 -6.58 5.64 -10.37
N CYS A 22 -6.07 5.33 -9.18
CA CYS A 22 -5.81 3.97 -8.71
C CYS A 22 -6.86 3.55 -7.67
N GLY A 23 -7.16 2.25 -7.60
CA GLY A 23 -7.85 1.67 -6.45
C GLY A 23 -6.86 1.33 -5.35
N ALA A 24 -7.21 1.52 -4.08
CA ALA A 24 -6.37 1.15 -2.94
C ALA A 24 -7.16 0.54 -1.78
N ARG A 25 -6.51 -0.34 -1.02
CA ARG A 25 -7.12 -0.99 0.14
C ARG A 25 -6.07 -1.30 1.21
N PHE A 26 -6.45 -1.17 2.48
CA PHE A 26 -5.64 -1.70 3.58
C PHE A 26 -5.63 -3.24 3.57
N THR A 27 -4.60 -3.84 4.16
CA THR A 27 -4.49 -5.29 4.39
C THR A 27 -4.03 -5.59 5.81
N GLY A 28 -4.36 -6.79 6.30
CA GLY A 28 -4.12 -7.22 7.69
C GLY A 28 -5.32 -6.96 8.62
N ALA A 29 -5.07 -7.00 9.93
CA ALA A 29 -6.10 -6.90 10.97
C ALA A 29 -6.71 -5.48 11.15
N GLY A 30 -6.07 -4.43 10.60
CA GLY A 30 -6.44 -3.02 10.82
C GLY A 30 -5.70 -2.37 11.99
N GLY A 31 -5.82 -1.03 12.15
CA GLY A 31 -5.18 -0.26 13.23
C GLY A 31 -3.71 0.17 12.96
N GLY A 32 -3.28 0.04 11.71
CA GLY A 32 -1.89 0.03 11.28
C GLY A 32 -1.67 -1.10 10.26
N GLY A 33 -0.48 -1.19 9.66
CA GLY A 33 -0.15 -2.28 8.72
C GLY A 33 0.20 -1.78 7.33
N ALA A 34 -0.28 -2.50 6.30
CA ALA A 34 0.07 -2.25 4.90
C ALA A 34 -1.16 -1.82 4.08
N VAL A 35 -0.90 -1.08 3.01
CA VAL A 35 -1.87 -0.69 1.98
C VAL A 35 -1.35 -1.20 0.65
N TRP A 36 -2.23 -1.70 -0.21
CA TRP A 36 -1.91 -2.04 -1.59
C TRP A 36 -2.79 -1.24 -2.54
N ALA A 37 -2.28 -0.97 -3.73
CA ALA A 37 -2.98 -0.26 -4.77
C ALA A 37 -2.86 -0.99 -6.11
N LEU A 38 -3.85 -0.75 -6.98
CA LEU A 38 -3.89 -1.21 -8.36
C LEU A 38 -4.29 -0.06 -9.28
N GLY A 39 -3.65 0.01 -10.44
CA GLY A 39 -3.93 0.99 -11.48
C GLY A 39 -3.18 0.65 -12.75
N GLU A 40 -3.44 1.41 -13.80
CA GLU A 40 -2.67 1.36 -15.05
C GLU A 40 -1.17 1.63 -14.80
N ILE A 41 -0.30 1.12 -15.68
CA ILE A 41 1.16 1.16 -15.48
C ILE A 41 1.65 2.59 -15.18
N ASP A 42 1.21 3.58 -15.95
CA ASP A 42 1.66 4.96 -15.77
C ASP A 42 1.13 5.57 -14.46
N THR A 43 -0.12 5.25 -14.08
CA THR A 43 -0.73 5.80 -12.86
C THR A 43 -0.15 5.16 -11.61
N ILE A 44 0.10 3.85 -11.60
CA ILE A 44 0.67 3.14 -10.46
C ILE A 44 2.14 3.53 -10.24
N GLN A 45 2.90 3.82 -11.30
CA GLN A 45 4.28 4.33 -11.19
C GLN A 45 4.30 5.72 -10.56
N ARG A 46 3.41 6.62 -11.00
CA ARG A 46 3.26 7.94 -10.37
C ARG A 46 2.82 7.82 -8.91
N LEU A 47 1.87 6.92 -8.61
CA LEU A 47 1.37 6.71 -7.25
C LEU A 47 2.48 6.23 -6.32
N ARG A 48 3.38 5.38 -6.80
CA ARG A 48 4.54 4.91 -6.05
C ARG A 48 5.41 6.06 -5.53
N GLU A 49 5.66 7.08 -6.35
CA GLU A 49 6.42 8.27 -5.95
C GLU A 49 5.68 9.10 -4.88
N ILE A 50 4.36 9.27 -5.06
CA ILE A 50 3.51 9.99 -4.10
C ILE A 50 3.51 9.29 -2.73
N TRP A 51 3.30 7.97 -2.72
CA TRP A 51 3.33 7.18 -1.50
C TRP A 51 4.71 7.21 -0.83
N ALA A 52 5.80 7.09 -1.61
CA ALA A 52 7.15 7.18 -1.09
C ALA A 52 7.39 8.55 -0.41
N TYR A 53 6.88 9.64 -0.97
CA TYR A 53 6.96 10.97 -0.35
C TYR A 53 6.17 11.04 0.97
N ILE A 54 4.94 10.54 1.00
CA ILE A 54 4.09 10.54 2.21
C ILE A 54 4.74 9.73 3.34
N LEU A 55 5.29 8.56 2.99
CA LEU A 55 5.88 7.63 3.96
C LEU A 55 7.18 8.14 4.60
N LYS A 56 7.86 9.14 4.01
CA LYS A 56 9.03 9.80 4.65
C LYS A 56 8.69 10.37 6.03
N GLY A 57 7.44 10.77 6.24
CA GLY A 57 6.97 11.30 7.53
C GLY A 57 6.65 10.23 8.58
N ALA A 58 6.66 8.93 8.22
CA ALA A 58 6.35 7.84 9.12
C ALA A 58 7.60 7.05 9.49
N LYS A 59 7.86 6.93 10.80
CA LYS A 59 8.98 6.12 11.30
C LYS A 59 8.81 4.66 10.85
N GLY A 60 9.73 4.18 10.02
CA GLY A 60 9.70 2.82 9.45
C GLY A 60 8.71 2.62 8.30
N GLY A 61 8.06 3.69 7.81
CA GLY A 61 7.22 3.63 6.63
C GLY A 61 8.04 3.49 5.34
N GLY A 62 7.57 2.67 4.40
CA GLY A 62 8.27 2.46 3.13
C GLY A 62 7.42 1.69 2.13
N ILE A 63 7.87 1.71 0.87
CA ILE A 63 7.32 0.86 -0.18
C ILE A 63 8.03 -0.48 -0.12
N LEU A 64 7.26 -1.56 -0.13
CA LEU A 64 7.80 -2.91 -0.23
C LEU A 64 7.93 -3.28 -1.70
N GLU A 65 9.12 -3.69 -2.12
CA GLU A 65 9.28 -4.43 -3.38
C GLU A 65 8.67 -5.82 -3.19
N CYS A 66 7.48 -6.04 -3.75
CA CYS A 66 6.81 -7.33 -3.70
C CYS A 66 6.45 -7.79 -5.10
N ASN A 67 6.56 -9.10 -5.30
CA ASN A 67 6.07 -9.80 -6.47
C ASN A 67 5.19 -10.95 -5.98
N VAL A 68 4.28 -11.42 -6.83
CA VAL A 68 3.55 -12.66 -6.56
C VAL A 68 4.58 -13.78 -6.48
N ASP A 69 4.68 -14.44 -5.33
CA ASP A 69 5.42 -15.68 -5.20
C ASP A 69 4.50 -16.85 -5.58
N PRO A 70 4.71 -17.50 -6.73
CA PRO A 70 3.87 -18.63 -7.15
C PRO A 70 4.15 -19.88 -6.32
N ILE A 71 5.19 -19.88 -5.49
CA ILE A 71 5.61 -21.01 -4.68
C ILE A 71 5.32 -20.71 -3.21
N GLY A 72 4.36 -21.44 -2.64
CA GLY A 72 4.14 -21.43 -1.20
C GLY A 72 5.32 -22.01 -0.40
N VAL A 73 5.17 -22.05 0.91
CA VAL A 73 6.21 -22.56 1.83
C VAL A 73 6.62 -23.99 1.46
N ARG A 74 7.93 -24.24 1.38
CA ARG A 74 8.53 -25.57 1.16
C ARG A 74 9.51 -25.92 2.27
N VAL A 75 9.66 -27.21 2.54
CA VAL A 75 10.77 -27.75 3.32
C VAL A 75 11.94 -28.01 2.38
N LEU A 76 13.11 -27.48 2.70
CA LEU A 76 14.35 -27.81 2.01
C LEU A 76 14.88 -29.11 2.62
N LEU A 77 14.91 -30.18 1.82
CA LEU A 77 15.50 -31.48 2.17
C LEU A 77 16.96 -31.54 1.70
#